data_AF-A0A366C1W9-F1
#
_entry.id   AF-A0A366C1W9-F1
#
_cell.length_a   1.000
_cell.length_b   1.000
_cell.length_c   1.000
_cell.angle_alpha   90.00
_cell.angle_beta   90.00
_cell.angle_gamma   90.00
#
_symmetry.space_group_name_H-M   'P 1'
#
loop_
_entity.id
_entity.type
_entity.pdbx_description
1 polymer ?
#
loop_
_entity_poly.entity_id
_entity_poly.type
_entity_poly.pdbx_seq_one_letter_code
_entity_poly.pdbx_strand_id
1 'polypeptide(L)' 'MIAFFTIHELEPLTDDKPDERFAALERLLMATATGTPERRNILAPLENITRVRNRRRAVPAPSL' A
#
# COMPACT_ATOMS: atom_id res chain seq x y z
N MET A 1 -7.07 15.55 1.70
CA MET A 1 -5.61 15.40 1.87
C MET A 1 -5.27 13.94 1.57
N ILE A 2 -4.46 13.65 0.54
CA ILE A 2 -4.03 12.28 0.23
C ILE A 2 -2.92 11.93 1.22
N ALA A 3 -3.15 10.92 2.06
CA ALA A 3 -2.15 10.45 3.01
C ALA A 3 -1.13 9.58 2.27
N PHE A 4 0.14 10.00 2.29
CA PHE A 4 1.25 9.18 1.82
C PHE A 4 1.67 8.24 2.95
N PHE A 5 1.87 6.96 2.63
CA PHE A 5 2.40 6.00 3.58
C PHE A 5 3.73 5.47 3.06
N THR A 6 4.76 5.67 3.86
CA THR A 6 6.07 5.06 3.65
C THR A 6 6.04 3.58 4.05
N ILE A 7 7.02 2.81 3.59
CA ILE A 7 7.17 1.40 3.99
C ILE A 7 7.28 1.27 5.52
N HIS A 8 8.01 2.18 6.17
CA HIS A 8 8.23 2.17 7.62
C HIS A 8 6.94 2.40 8.43
N GLU A 9 6.00 3.18 7.90
CA GLU A 9 4.69 3.37 8.53
C GLU A 9 3.76 2.17 8.32
N LEU A 10 4.00 1.37 7.27
CA LEU A 10 3.19 0.21 6.90
C LEU A 10 3.66 -1.09 7.57
N GLU A 11 4.97 -1.27 7.76
CA GLU A 11 5.56 -2.46 8.38
C GLU A 11 4.95 -2.83 9.75
N PRO A 12 4.75 -1.89 10.70
CA PRO A 12 4.18 -2.21 12.02
C PRO A 12 2.65 -2.40 12.03
N LEU A 13 1.94 -2.11 10.93
CA LEU A 13 0.47 -2.28 10.86
C LEU A 13 0.13 -3.77 10.66
N THR A 14 -0.18 -4.47 11.75
CA THR A 14 -0.45 -5.91 11.78
C THR A 14 -1.89 -6.33 11.50
N ASP A 15 -2.86 -5.41 11.58
CA ASP A 15 -4.29 -5.69 11.31
C ASP A 15 -4.66 -5.59 9.83
N ASP A 16 -5.85 -6.07 9.42
CA ASP A 16 -6.47 -6.00 8.07
C ASP A 16 -6.58 -4.60 7.41
N LYS A 17 -6.10 -3.56 8.09
CA LYS A 17 -6.08 -2.15 7.65
C LYS A 17 -5.33 -1.90 6.32
N PRO A 18 -4.28 -2.65 5.92
CA PRO A 18 -3.64 -2.51 4.62
C PRO A 18 -4.56 -2.86 3.46
N ASP A 19 -5.52 -3.76 3.65
CA ASP A 19 -6.36 -4.27 2.56
C ASP A 19 -7.47 -3.29 2.20
N GLU A 20 -8.13 -2.71 3.20
CA GLU A 20 -9.10 -1.63 3.00
C GLU A 20 -8.44 -0.38 2.38
N ARG A 21 -7.23 -0.05 2.85
CA ARG A 21 -6.48 1.10 2.31
C ARG A 21 -6.01 0.87 0.89
N PHE A 22 -5.58 -0.35 0.56
CA PHE A 22 -5.22 -0.71 -0.81
C PHE A 22 -6.42 -0.56 -1.75
N ALA A 23 -7.59 -1.08 -1.37
CA ALA A 23 -8.81 -0.97 -2.16
C ALA A 23 -9.25 0.50 -2.34
N ALA A 24 -9.11 1.34 -1.31
CA ALA A 24 -9.40 2.76 -1.40
C ALA A 24 -8.44 3.50 -2.36
N LEU A 25 -7.14 3.19 -2.30
CA LEU A 25 -6.14 3.76 -3.21
C LEU A 25 -6.33 3.31 -4.66
N GLU A 26 -6.73 2.05 -4.89
CA GLU A 26 -7.07 1.57 -6.24
C GLU A 26 -8.28 2.30 -6.83
N ARG A 27 -9.34 2.50 -6.05
CA ARG A 27 -10.51 3.28 -6.49
C ARG A 27 -10.13 4.72 -6.82
N LEU A 28 -9.30 5.34 -5.99
CA LEU A 28 -8.82 6.70 -6.21
C LEU A 28 -7.92 6.78 -7.46
N LEU A 29 -7.08 5.76 -7.70
CA LEU A 29 -6.24 5.65 -8.89
C LEU A 29 -7.08 5.58 -10.17
N MET A 30 -8.17 4.80 -10.16
CA MET A 30 -9.08 4.69 -11.30
C MET A 30 -9.81 6.01 -11.60
N ALA A 31 -10.08 6.81 -10.57
CA ALA A 31 -10.71 8.12 -10.70
C ALA A 31 -9.73 9.26 -11.07
N THR A 32 -8.41 9.01 -11.04
CA THR A 32 -7.40 10.06 -11.24
C THR A 32 -6.78 10.00 -12.63
N ALA A 33 -6.77 11.14 -13.33
CA ALA A 33 -6.26 11.25 -14.69
C ALA A 33 -4.79 10.83 -14.81
N THR A 34 -4.44 10.24 -15.96
CA THR A 34 -3.09 9.79 -16.28
C THR A 34 -2.11 10.95 -16.39
N GLY A 35 -0.84 10.72 -16.04
CA GLY A 35 0.23 11.73 -16.17
C GLY A 35 0.21 12.83 -15.10
N THR A 36 -0.74 12.80 -14.16
CA THR A 36 -0.84 13.80 -13.10
C THR A 36 0.11 13.51 -11.93
N PRO A 37 0.62 14.56 -11.23
CA PRO A 37 1.29 14.41 -9.95
C PRO A 37 0.47 13.59 -8.94
N GLU A 38 -0.84 13.82 -8.88
CA GLU A 38 -1.79 13.13 -8.00
C GLU A 38 -1.79 11.62 -8.26
N ARG A 39 -1.76 11.19 -9.52
CA ARG A 39 -1.66 9.77 -9.87
C ARG A 39 -0.37 9.14 -9.38
N ARG A 40 0.77 9.83 -9.56
CA ARG A 40 2.08 9.37 -9.05
C ARG A 40 2.05 9.24 -7.52
N ASN A 41 1.40 10.18 -6.87
CA ASN A 41 1.23 10.21 -5.42
C ASN A 41 0.38 9.05 -4.88
N ILE A 42 -0.57 8.53 -5.68
CA ILE A 42 -1.38 7.35 -5.34
C ILE A 42 -0.62 6.04 -5.64
N LEU A 43 0.16 6.01 -6.72
CA LEU A 43 0.95 4.83 -7.09
C LEU A 43 2.04 4.48 -6.08
N ALA A 44 2.72 5.49 -5.51
CA ALA A 44 3.77 5.28 -4.52
C ALA A 44 3.32 4.47 -3.28
N PRO A 45 2.22 4.82 -2.57
CA PRO A 45 1.74 4.02 -1.45
C PRO A 45 1.21 2.64 -1.86
N LEU A 46 0.61 2.49 -3.07
CA LEU A 46 0.20 1.17 -3.58
C LEU A 46 1.40 0.22 -3.76
N GLU A 47 2.50 0.73 -4.29
CA GLU A 47 3.75 -0.03 -4.42
C GLU A 47 4.31 -0.42 -3.05
N ASN A 48 4.33 0.51 -2.09
CA ASN A 48 4.80 0.25 -0.73
C ASN A 48 3.99 -0.84 -0.03
N ILE A 49 2.65 -0.78 -0.11
CA ILE A 49 1.77 -1.82 0.45
C ILE A 49 2.04 -3.18 -0.20
N THR A 50 2.19 -3.21 -1.53
CA THR A 50 2.50 -4.44 -2.26
C THR A 50 3.83 -5.05 -1.82
N ARG A 51 4.87 -4.23 -1.65
CA ARG A 51 6.19 -4.68 -1.15
C ARG A 51 6.09 -5.27 0.25
N VAL A 52 5.36 -4.62 1.17
CA VAL A 52 5.17 -5.12 2.54
C VAL A 52 4.41 -6.45 2.53
N ARG A 53 3.33 -6.57 1.75
CA ARG A 53 2.59 -7.83 1.60
C ARG A 53 3.47 -8.97 1.09
N ASN A 54 4.27 -8.70 0.05
CA ASN A 54 5.19 -9.70 -0.51
C ASN A 54 6.26 -10.12 0.50
N ARG A 55 6.82 -9.19 1.27
CA ARG A 55 7.75 -9.51 2.38
C ARG A 55 7.09 -10.40 3.42
N ARG A 56 5.88 -10.08 3.88
CA ARG A 56 5.13 -10.89 4.86
C ARG A 56 4.85 -12.30 4.37
N ARG A 57 4.51 -12.46 3.08
CA ARG A 57 4.32 -13.79 2.47
C ARG A 57 5.62 -14.58 2.31
N ALA A 58 6.74 -13.89 2.14
CA ALA A 58 8.06 -14.52 1.94
C ALA A 58 8.75 -14.89 3.26
N VAL A 59 8.34 -14.31 4.39
CA VAL A 59 8.81 -14.76 5.72
C VAL A 59 8.16 -16.11 6.01
N PRO A 60 8.93 -17.21 6.13
CA PRO A 60 8.39 -18.50 6.53
C PRO A 60 7.71 -18.33 7.90
N ALA A 61 6.52 -18.93 8.07
CA ALA A 61 5.98 -19.09 9.41
C ALA A 61 7.07 -19.75 10.28
N PRO A 62 7.36 -19.22 11.48
CA PRO A 62 8.35 -19.84 12.34
C PRO A 62 7.94 -21.29 12.56
N SER A 63 8.79 -22.22 12.16
CA SER A 63 8.61 -23.65 12.43
C SER A 63 8.48 -23.80 13.95
N LEU A 64 7.29 -24.18 14.40
CA LEU A 64 7.01 -24.59 15.77
C LEU A 64 7.74 -25.91 16.09
#